data_AF-F4QL51-F1
#
_entry.id   AF-F4QL51-F1
#
_cell.length_a   1.000
_cell.length_b   1.000
_cell.length_c   1.000
_cell.angle_alpha   90.00
_cell.angle_beta   90.00
_cell.angle_gamma   90.00
#
_symmetry.space_group_name_H-M   'P 1'
#
loop_
_entity.id
_entity.type
_entity.pdbx_description
1 polymer ?
#
loop_
_entity_poly.entity_id
_entity_poly.type
_entity_poly.pdbx_seq_one_letter_code
_entity_poly.pdbx_strand_id
1 'polypeptide(L)'
;MHRVLEVLAEGNPELVALGTIVHGSQPVAEAGMGIQYFYSAEVLRIMAEAYSHVTSDALVAAIDRIRPEFDPRSFECMPAIILEKFAVIRHELSVVADKGWAMIAGMF
;
A
#
# COMPACT_ATOMS: atom_id res chain seq x y z
N MET A 1 -3.06 -3.43 7.59
CA MET A 1 -2.61 -3.04 6.24
C MET A 1 -1.12 -3.31 6.05
N HIS A 2 -0.22 -2.70 6.83
CA HIS A 2 1.24 -2.92 6.72
C HIS A 2 1.64 -4.40 6.72
N ARG A 3 1.16 -5.17 7.70
CA ARG A 3 1.39 -6.62 7.79
C ARG A 3 0.92 -7.42 6.57
N VAL A 4 -0.19 -7.01 5.93
CA VAL A 4 -0.66 -7.65 4.69
C VAL A 4 0.29 -7.37 3.53
N LEU A 5 0.82 -6.15 3.43
CA LEU A 5 1.81 -5.80 2.42
C LEU A 5 3.11 -6.59 2.59
N GLU A 6 3.55 -6.82 3.82
CA GLU A 6 4.71 -7.70 4.10
C GLU A 6 4.47 -9.12 3.60
N VAL A 7 3.32 -9.71 3.94
CA VAL A 7 2.97 -11.07 3.48
C VAL A 7 2.89 -11.15 1.95
N LEU A 8 2.33 -10.12 1.30
CA LEU A 8 2.31 -10.02 -0.16
C LEU A 8 3.72 -9.91 -0.75
N ALA A 9 4.61 -9.17 -0.09
CA ALA A 9 6.00 -8.97 -0.51
C ALA A 9 6.86 -10.24 -0.36
N GLU A 10 6.63 -11.07 0.67
CA GLU A 10 7.33 -12.35 0.85
C GLU A 10 7.22 -13.28 -0.38
N GLY A 11 6.12 -13.19 -1.14
CA GLY A 11 5.87 -13.97 -2.35
C GLY A 11 6.00 -13.20 -3.67
N ASN A 12 6.33 -11.90 -3.63
CA ASN A 12 6.32 -11.04 -4.80
C ASN A 12 7.46 -9.99 -4.74
N PRO A 13 8.57 -10.21 -5.46
CA PRO A 13 9.71 -9.28 -5.50
C PRO A 13 9.35 -7.84 -5.92
N GLU A 14 8.32 -7.68 -6.75
CA GLU A 14 7.85 -6.36 -7.20
C GLU A 14 7.11 -5.62 -6.07
N LEU A 15 6.45 -6.35 -5.17
CA LEU A 15 5.85 -5.79 -3.95
C LEU A 15 6.91 -5.45 -2.88
N VAL A 16 8.04 -6.17 -2.83
CA VAL A 16 9.21 -5.78 -2.01
C VAL A 16 9.83 -4.49 -2.55
N ALA A 17 9.97 -4.37 -3.87
CA ALA A 17 10.44 -3.16 -4.51
C ALA A 17 9.50 -1.98 -4.24
N LEU A 18 8.18 -2.19 -4.26
CA LEU A 18 7.17 -1.22 -3.83
C LEU A 18 7.37 -0.76 -2.39
N GLY A 19 7.56 -1.69 -1.45
CA GLY A 19 7.90 -1.36 -0.06
C GLY A 19 9.15 -0.49 -0.01
N THR A 20 10.20 -0.88 -0.72
CA THR A 20 11.47 -0.13 -0.78
C THR A 20 11.31 1.26 -1.42
N ILE A 21 10.45 1.42 -2.44
CA ILE A 21 10.14 2.69 -3.11
C ILE A 21 9.30 3.61 -2.19
N VAL A 22 8.34 3.05 -1.47
CA VAL A 22 7.55 3.76 -0.45
C VAL A 22 8.45 4.29 0.68
N HIS A 23 9.54 3.59 1.00
CA HIS A 23 10.51 4.00 2.03
C HIS A 23 11.69 4.80 1.45
N GLY A 24 11.90 4.77 0.13
CA GLY A 24 12.93 5.53 -0.58
C GLY A 24 12.53 6.96 -0.93
N SER A 25 11.26 7.34 -0.73
CA SER A 25 10.81 8.72 -0.85
C SER A 25 11.48 9.62 0.19
N GLN A 26 12.00 10.76 -0.26
CA GLN A 26 12.58 11.73 0.65
C GLN A 26 11.48 12.32 1.55
N PRO A 27 11.70 12.35 2.88
CA PRO A 27 10.82 13.12 3.75
C PRO A 27 10.93 14.59 3.35
N VAL A 28 9.80 15.22 3.01
CA VAL A 28 9.75 16.62 2.57
C VAL A 28 9.34 17.59 3.67
N ALA A 29 8.71 17.07 4.73
CA ALA A 29 8.42 17.84 5.92
C ALA A 29 8.14 16.92 7.12
N GLU A 30 8.61 17.32 8.30
CA GLU A 30 8.12 16.82 9.59
C GLU A 30 7.12 17.84 10.12
N ALA A 31 5.83 17.48 10.16
CA ALA A 31 4.78 18.40 10.58
C ALA A 31 4.17 17.94 11.89
N GLY A 32 4.90 18.09 13.01
CA GLY A 32 4.41 17.97 14.40
C GLY A 32 3.86 16.60 14.86
N MET A 33 3.17 15.86 14.00
CA MET A 33 2.48 14.60 14.24
C MET A 33 2.62 13.60 13.07
N GLY A 34 3.49 13.84 12.08
CA GLY A 34 3.67 12.93 10.95
C GLY A 34 4.79 13.32 10.00
N ILE A 35 5.23 12.36 9.18
CA ILE A 35 6.23 12.55 8.13
C ILE A 35 5.50 12.64 6.78
N GLN A 36 5.81 13.68 6.01
CA GLN A 36 5.35 13.83 4.64
C GLN A 36 6.39 13.31 3.67
N TYR A 37 5.95 12.52 2.70
CA TYR A 37 6.78 11.92 1.66
C TYR A 37 6.36 12.45 0.30
N PHE A 38 7.34 12.80 -0.53
CA PHE A 38 7.10 13.15 -1.92
C PHE A 38 7.33 11.95 -2.84
N TYR A 39 6.37 11.73 -3.74
CA TYR A 39 6.42 10.71 -4.78
C TYR A 39 6.36 11.38 -6.15
N SER A 40 7.36 11.12 -7.00
CA SER A 40 7.35 11.58 -8.38
C SER A 40 6.31 10.83 -9.20
N ALA A 41 5.88 11.39 -10.33
CA ALA A 41 4.96 10.75 -11.25
C ALA A 41 5.47 9.38 -11.74
N GLU A 42 6.77 9.25 -11.97
CA GLU A 42 7.40 7.98 -12.36
C GLU A 42 7.28 6.92 -11.28
N VAL A 43 7.56 7.29 -10.03
CA VAL A 43 7.39 6.41 -8.87
C VAL A 43 5.93 5.97 -8.74
N LEU A 44 4.99 6.91 -8.86
CA LEU A 44 3.56 6.62 -8.74
C LEU A 44 3.05 5.69 -9.86
N ARG A 45 3.62 5.79 -11.07
CA ARG A 45 3.32 4.87 -12.17
C ARG A 45 3.80 3.46 -11.87
N ILE A 46 5.04 3.30 -11.38
CA ILE A 46 5.57 2.00 -10.94
C ILE A 46 4.69 1.42 -9.82
N MET A 47 4.26 2.28 -8.89
CA MET A 47 3.36 1.86 -7.82
C MET A 47 2.00 1.41 -8.34
N ALA A 48 1.37 2.17 -9.23
CA ALA A 48 0.10 1.81 -9.83
C ALA A 48 0.17 0.47 -10.57
N GLU A 49 1.24 0.26 -11.36
CA GLU A 49 1.49 -0.98 -12.10
C GLU A 49 1.61 -2.18 -11.14
N ALA A 50 2.45 -2.09 -10.12
CA ALA A 50 2.63 -3.18 -9.18
C ALA A 50 1.37 -3.46 -8.32
N TYR A 51 0.61 -2.42 -7.93
CA TYR A 51 -0.70 -2.60 -7.27
C TYR A 51 -1.74 -3.24 -8.19
N SER A 52 -1.64 -3.08 -9.51
CA SER A 52 -2.56 -3.70 -10.48
C SER A 52 -2.39 -5.21 -10.57
N HIS A 53 -1.18 -5.72 -10.30
CA HIS A 53 -0.87 -7.16 -10.33
C HIS A 53 -1.33 -7.94 -9.10
N VAL A 54 -1.69 -7.25 -8.01
CA VAL A 54 -2.23 -7.92 -6.81
C VAL A 54 -3.66 -8.41 -7.07
N THR A 55 -3.83 -9.71 -7.22
CA THR A 55 -5.18 -10.28 -7.41
C THR A 55 -5.99 -10.24 -6.12
N SER A 56 -7.32 -10.27 -6.24
CA SER A 56 -8.21 -10.39 -5.08
C SER A 56 -7.88 -11.65 -4.26
N ASP A 57 -7.56 -12.76 -4.93
CA ASP A 57 -7.21 -14.03 -4.26
C ASP A 57 -5.90 -13.92 -3.47
N ALA A 58 -4.87 -13.28 -4.04
CA ALA A 58 -3.61 -13.04 -3.34
C ALA A 58 -3.82 -12.15 -2.10
N LEU A 59 -4.67 -11.13 -2.22
CA LEU A 59 -4.99 -10.24 -1.12
C LEU A 59 -5.78 -10.96 -0.01
N VAL A 60 -6.78 -11.78 -0.35
CA VAL A 60 -7.53 -12.59 0.61
C VAL A 60 -6.62 -13.61 1.29
N ALA A 61 -5.77 -14.31 0.53
CA ALA A 61 -4.79 -15.26 1.09
C ALA A 61 -3.82 -14.58 2.06
N ALA A 62 -3.36 -13.36 1.76
CA ALA A 62 -2.51 -12.59 2.65
C ALA A 62 -3.24 -12.16 3.94
N ILE A 63 -4.51 -11.74 3.83
CA ILE A 63 -5.37 -11.43 4.98
C ILE A 63 -5.56 -12.67 5.86
N ASP A 64 -5.88 -13.82 5.27
CA ASP A 64 -6.10 -15.05 6.03
C ASP A 64 -4.84 -15.55 6.73
N ARG A 65 -3.66 -15.36 6.11
CA ARG A 65 -2.39 -15.73 6.70
C ARG A 65 -2.05 -14.93 7.96
N ILE A 66 -2.47 -13.65 8.02
CA ILE A 66 -2.23 -12.81 9.19
C ILE A 66 -3.30 -12.99 10.27
N ARG A 67 -4.43 -13.65 9.98
CA ARG A 67 -5.53 -13.88 10.92
C ARG A 67 -5.11 -14.40 12.30
N PRO A 68 -4.20 -15.39 12.42
CA PRO A 68 -3.79 -15.91 13.72
C PRO A 68 -3.02 -14.90 14.59
N GLU A 69 -2.53 -13.80 14.01
CA GLU A 69 -1.78 -12.76 14.72
C GLU A 69 -2.69 -11.77 15.48
N PHE A 70 -4.01 -11.84 15.29
CA PHE A 70 -4.98 -10.90 15.85
C PHE A 70 -6.03 -11.59 16.71
N ASP A 71 -6.59 -10.84 17.67
CA ASP A 71 -7.79 -11.26 18.38
C ASP A 71 -8.98 -11.41 17.38
N PRO A 72 -9.76 -12.51 17.45
CA PRO A 72 -10.84 -12.75 16.50
C PRO A 72 -11.88 -11.64 16.40
N ARG A 73 -12.18 -10.93 17.51
CA ARG A 73 -13.16 -9.82 17.50
C ARG A 73 -12.58 -8.60 16.80
N SER A 74 -11.28 -8.35 16.97
CA SER A 74 -10.56 -7.30 16.24
C SER A 74 -10.45 -7.60 14.75
N PHE A 75 -10.43 -8.89 14.38
CA PHE A 75 -10.28 -9.33 13.00
C PHE A 75 -11.60 -9.35 12.21
N GLU A 76 -12.77 -9.36 12.87
CA GLU A 76 -14.07 -9.55 12.21
C GLU A 76 -14.33 -8.57 11.04
N CYS A 77 -14.03 -7.28 11.23
CA CYS A 77 -14.22 -6.25 10.22
C CYS A 77 -12.96 -5.93 9.40
N MET A 78 -11.79 -6.39 9.84
CA MET A 78 -10.51 -5.99 9.28
C MET A 78 -10.32 -6.41 7.80
N PRO A 79 -10.72 -7.62 7.36
CA PRO A 79 -10.67 -8.01 5.95
C PRO A 79 -11.40 -7.04 5.02
N ALA A 80 -12.63 -6.68 5.35
CA ALA A 80 -13.44 -5.79 4.52
C ALA A 80 -12.80 -4.40 4.41
N ILE A 81 -12.31 -3.86 5.53
CA ILE A 81 -11.60 -2.58 5.58
C ILE A 81 -10.32 -2.63 4.72
N ILE A 82 -9.54 -3.72 4.81
CA ILE A 82 -8.33 -3.88 4.02
C ILE A 82 -8.64 -3.94 2.52
N LEU A 83 -9.64 -4.72 2.12
CA LEU A 83 -10.06 -4.83 0.72
C LEU A 83 -10.52 -3.48 0.16
N GLU A 84 -11.35 -2.76 0.91
CA GLU A 84 -11.81 -1.42 0.54
C GLU A 84 -10.63 -0.45 0.39
N LYS A 85 -9.73 -0.40 1.38
CA LYS A 85 -8.55 0.46 1.33
C LYS A 85 -7.63 0.13 0.17
N PHE A 86 -7.45 -1.15 -0.14
CA PHE A 86 -6.63 -1.57 -1.28
C PHE A 86 -7.24 -1.12 -2.61
N ALA A 87 -8.57 -1.20 -2.75
CA ALA A 87 -9.28 -0.72 -3.93
C ALA A 87 -9.15 0.81 -4.09
N VAL A 88 -9.28 1.57 -3.00
CA VAL A 88 -9.10 3.03 -3.00
C VAL A 88 -7.68 3.39 -3.42
N ILE A 89 -6.66 2.80 -2.79
CA ILE A 89 -5.25 3.08 -3.12
C ILE A 89 -4.96 2.77 -4.59
N ARG A 90 -5.42 1.63 -5.11
CA ARG A 90 -5.25 1.28 -6.52
C ARG A 90 -5.88 2.31 -7.44
N HIS A 91 -7.09 2.75 -7.13
CA HIS A 91 -7.80 3.74 -7.93
C HIS A 91 -7.07 5.09 -7.93
N GLU A 92 -6.68 5.59 -6.75
CA GLU A 92 -5.98 6.85 -6.61
C GLU A 92 -4.62 6.84 -7.32
N LEU A 93 -3.84 5.77 -7.16
CA LEU A 93 -2.57 5.61 -7.86
C LEU A 93 -2.75 5.61 -9.38
N SER A 94 -3.77 4.91 -9.91
CA SER A 94 -4.07 4.93 -11.35
C SER A 94 -4.41 6.33 -11.84
N VAL A 95 -5.30 7.05 -11.14
CA VAL A 95 -5.72 8.40 -11.54
C VAL A 95 -4.54 9.37 -11.53
N VAL A 96 -3.68 9.30 -10.52
CA VAL A 96 -2.52 10.19 -10.38
C VAL A 96 -1.45 9.84 -11.42
N ALA A 97 -1.21 8.55 -11.67
CA ALA A 97 -0.28 8.07 -12.68
C ALA A 97 -0.71 8.46 -14.11
N ASP A 98 -2.00 8.29 -14.45
CA ASP A 98 -2.55 8.63 -15.78
C ASP A 98 -2.42 10.12 -16.11
N LYS A 99 -2.47 10.97 -15.08
CA LYS A 99 -2.31 12.41 -15.22
C LYS A 99 -0.85 12.88 -15.17
N GLY A 100 0.09 11.99 -14.88
CA GLY A 100 1.50 12.33 -14.69
C GLY A 100 1.74 13.26 -13.50
N TRP A 101 0.91 13.17 -12.46
CA TRP A 101 0.99 14.01 -11.27
C TRP A 101 1.99 13.46 -10.26
N ALA A 102 2.60 14.36 -9.49
CA ALA A 102 3.32 14.00 -8.28
C ALA A 102 2.38 14.05 -7.06
N MET A 103 2.73 13.34 -5.99
CA MET A 103 1.91 13.23 -4.78
C MET A 103 2.75 13.52 -3.53
N ILE A 104 2.15 14.22 -2.57
CA ILE A 104 2.65 14.29 -1.20
C ILE A 104 1.72 13.44 -0.33
N ALA A 105 2.25 12.41 0.33
CA ALA A 105 1.50 11.59 1.26
C ALA A 105 2.02 11.79 2.69
N GLY A 106 1.12 11.95 3.65
CA GLY A 106 1.46 11.98 5.07
C GLY A 106 1.19 10.63 5.73
N MET A 107 2.15 10.11 6.49
CA MET A 107 1.90 9.05 7.47
C MET A 107 1.72 9.68 8.85
N PHE A 108 0.61 9.36 9.52
CA PHE A 108 0.26 9.76 10.88
C PHE A 108 0.17 8.51 11.76
#